data_AF-A0A067DQP7-F1
#
_entry.id   AF-A0A067DQP7-F1
#
_cell.length_a   1.000
_cell.length_b   1.000
_cell.length_c   1.000
_cell.angle_alpha   90.00
_cell.angle_beta   90.00
_cell.angle_gamma   90.00
#
_symmetry.space_group_name_H-M   'P 1'
#
loop_
_entity.id
_entity.type
_entity.pdbx_description
1 polymer ?
#
loop_
_entity_poly.entity_id
_entity_poly.type
_entity_poly.pdbx_seq_one_letter_code
_entity_poly.pdbx_strand_id
1 'polypeptide(L)'
;VAEPLRAMVLGAPLDDARHLAQRYDRMRQEAEAQAIEVSKRQAKVRETPGNPDLALKLDAAEVKLHDLKSNMAILGKEAAAAMAAVESQQQRLTLQRLIAMVEAERTYHQRVLQILDQLEGEMLSERQRIEAAPTAPTPSVDTMPPPPAYEEVNGIYASQTHNGSTDAMGYFLGEVVHPYQAESDVELTLSVGDYVVVRKVHNLLELNFVNLL
;
A
#
# COMPACT_ATOMS: atom_id res chain seq x y z
N VAL A 1 5.03 -1.36 7.00
CA VAL A 1 5.58 -2.59 6.38
C VAL A 1 6.60 -2.31 5.26
N ALA A 2 6.44 -1.26 4.44
CA ALA A 2 7.29 -1.01 3.27
C ALA A 2 8.70 -0.43 3.57
N GLU A 3 8.83 0.46 4.55
CA GLU A 3 10.10 1.16 4.83
C GLU A 3 11.28 0.22 5.17
N PRO A 4 11.07 -0.84 5.97
CA PRO A 4 12.14 -1.81 6.25
C PRO A 4 12.56 -2.65 5.02
N LEU A 5 11.71 -2.81 3.99
CA LEU A 5 12.06 -3.50 2.74
C LEU A 5 13.00 -2.65 1.89
N ARG A 6 12.74 -1.35 1.79
CA ARG A 6 13.65 -0.40 1.14
C ARG A 6 15.03 -0.41 1.79
N ALA A 7 15.08 -0.42 3.13
CA ALA A 7 16.33 -0.49 3.88
C ALA A 7 17.11 -1.80 3.68
N MET A 8 16.46 -2.91 3.33
CA MET A 8 17.14 -4.18 3.03
C MET A 8 17.72 -4.23 1.61
N VAL A 9 17.07 -3.56 0.66
CA VAL A 9 17.50 -3.50 -0.75
C VAL A 9 18.62 -2.47 -0.95
N LEU A 10 18.58 -1.38 -0.18
CA LEU A 10 19.54 -0.27 -0.22
C LEU A 10 20.47 -0.28 1.01
N GLY A 11 20.53 -1.40 1.73
CA GLY A 11 21.24 -1.48 2.99
C GLY A 11 22.74 -1.67 2.82
N ALA A 12 23.51 -0.97 3.65
CA ALA A 12 24.97 -1.07 3.72
C ALA A 12 25.53 -2.51 3.70
N PRO A 13 24.91 -3.52 4.37
CA PRO A 13 25.43 -4.89 4.33
C PRO A 13 25.41 -5.53 2.93
N LEU A 14 24.41 -5.23 2.10
CA LEU A 14 24.32 -5.76 0.74
C LEU A 14 25.34 -5.06 -0.18
N ASP A 15 25.53 -3.76 0.00
CA ASP A 15 26.50 -2.98 -0.77
C ASP A 15 27.95 -3.36 -0.40
N ASP A 16 28.25 -3.58 0.87
CA ASP A 16 29.55 -4.08 1.34
C ASP A 16 29.85 -5.48 0.76
N ALA A 17 28.87 -6.39 0.78
CA ALA A 17 29.02 -7.73 0.20
C ALA A 17 29.27 -7.67 -1.32
N ARG A 18 28.59 -6.75 -2.04
CA ARG A 18 28.84 -6.50 -3.47
C ARG A 18 30.24 -5.96 -3.72
N HIS A 19 30.73 -5.05 -2.89
CA HIS A 19 32.09 -4.53 -3.02
C HIS A 19 33.14 -5.63 -2.81
N LEU A 20 32.94 -6.53 -1.86
CA LEU A 20 33.82 -7.70 -1.68
C LEU A 20 33.80 -8.62 -2.90
N ALA A 21 32.62 -8.93 -3.46
CA ALA A 21 32.49 -9.74 -4.66
C ALA A 21 33.19 -9.10 -5.87
N GLN A 22 33.04 -7.79 -6.07
CA GLN A 22 33.72 -7.05 -7.13
C GLN A 22 35.25 -7.06 -6.98
N ARG A 23 35.75 -6.94 -5.75
CA ARG A 23 37.19 -7.03 -5.47
C ARG A 23 37.70 -8.45 -5.76
N TYR A 24 36.95 -9.48 -5.38
CA TYR A 24 37.26 -10.86 -5.70
C TYR A 24 37.36 -11.07 -7.22
N ASP A 25 36.37 -10.58 -7.98
CA ASP A 25 36.37 -10.72 -9.44
C ASP A 25 37.57 -10.03 -10.09
N ARG A 26 37.95 -8.84 -9.61
CA ARG A 26 39.15 -8.14 -10.08
C ARG A 26 40.41 -8.94 -9.78
N MET A 27 40.55 -9.45 -8.56
CA MET A 27 41.71 -10.24 -8.16
C MET A 27 41.80 -11.57 -8.93
N ARG A 28 40.66 -12.18 -9.25
CA ARG A 28 40.58 -13.37 -10.10
C ARG A 28 41.11 -13.08 -11.50
N GLN A 29 40.69 -11.98 -12.11
CA GLN A 29 41.19 -11.55 -13.43
C GLN A 29 42.70 -11.27 -13.41
N GLU A 30 43.21 -10.63 -12.35
CA GLU A 30 44.65 -10.39 -12.18
C GLU A 30 45.44 -11.70 -12.03
N ALA A 31 44.91 -12.68 -11.28
CA ALA A 31 45.52 -14.01 -11.14
C ALA A 31 45.52 -14.78 -12.47
N GLU A 32 44.44 -14.69 -13.26
CA GLU A 32 44.34 -15.28 -14.60
C GLU A 32 45.36 -14.67 -15.57
N ALA A 33 45.48 -13.34 -15.59
CA ALA A 33 46.46 -12.64 -16.41
C ALA A 33 47.90 -13.02 -16.03
N GLN A 34 48.20 -13.11 -14.73
CA GLN A 34 49.51 -13.54 -14.24
C GLN A 34 49.80 -15.01 -14.61
N ALA A 35 48.79 -15.88 -14.59
CA ALA A 35 48.95 -17.28 -14.98
C ALA A 35 49.31 -17.43 -16.47
N ILE A 36 48.69 -16.63 -17.34
CA ILE A 36 49.04 -16.58 -18.78
C ILE A 36 50.49 -16.14 -18.96
N GLU A 37 50.93 -15.12 -18.23
CA GLU A 37 52.29 -14.62 -18.33
C GLU A 37 53.33 -15.64 -17.80
N VAL A 38 53.02 -16.37 -16.72
CA VAL A 38 53.85 -17.50 -16.26
C VAL A 38 53.98 -18.54 -17.37
N SER A 39 52.87 -18.97 -17.97
CA SER A 39 52.88 -19.93 -19.09
C SER A 39 53.74 -19.44 -20.26
N LYS A 40 53.67 -18.16 -20.60
CA LYS A 40 54.49 -17.54 -21.65
C LYS A 40 55.98 -17.55 -21.32
N ARG A 41 56.36 -17.27 -20.07
CA ARG A 41 57.76 -17.33 -19.62
C ARG A 41 58.29 -18.75 -19.54
N GLN A 42 57.47 -19.71 -19.10
CA GLN A 42 57.82 -21.13 -19.11
C GLN A 42 58.14 -21.62 -20.53
N ALA A 43 57.33 -21.23 -21.52
CA ALA A 43 57.59 -21.54 -22.93
C ALA A 43 58.95 -20.98 -23.41
N LYS A 44 59.23 -19.70 -23.11
CA LYS A 44 60.51 -19.06 -23.47
C LYS A 44 61.73 -19.71 -22.81
N VAL A 45 61.63 -20.11 -21.53
CA VAL A 45 62.69 -20.83 -20.84
C VAL A 45 62.96 -22.19 -21.50
N ARG A 46 61.91 -22.88 -21.96
CA ARG A 46 62.03 -24.15 -22.70
C ARG A 46 62.69 -23.97 -24.08
N GLU A 47 62.42 -22.86 -24.76
CA GLU A 47 63.03 -22.54 -26.07
C GLU A 47 64.50 -22.14 -25.95
N THR A 48 64.90 -21.48 -24.86
CA THR A 48 66.28 -21.03 -24.63
C THR A 48 66.83 -21.59 -23.30
N PRO A 49 67.10 -22.90 -23.23
CA PRO A 49 67.59 -23.53 -22.01
C PRO A 49 68.98 -23.02 -21.64
N GLY A 50 69.18 -22.68 -20.37
CA GLY A 50 70.47 -22.20 -19.83
C GLY A 50 70.61 -20.68 -19.70
N ASN A 51 69.58 -19.90 -20.04
CA ASN A 51 69.57 -18.46 -19.76
C ASN A 51 69.12 -18.18 -18.31
N PRO A 52 70.03 -17.73 -17.41
CA PRO A 52 69.69 -17.52 -15.99
C PRO A 52 68.72 -16.35 -15.78
N ASP A 53 68.72 -15.32 -16.63
CA ASP A 53 67.82 -14.17 -16.51
C ASP A 53 66.35 -14.56 -16.82
N LEU A 54 66.13 -15.45 -17.80
CA LEU A 54 64.79 -15.97 -18.08
C LEU A 54 64.27 -16.85 -16.94
N ALA A 55 65.15 -17.64 -16.32
CA ALA A 55 64.79 -18.48 -15.18
C ALA A 55 64.42 -17.62 -13.94
N LEU A 56 65.19 -16.58 -13.64
CA LEU A 56 64.88 -15.65 -12.54
C LEU A 56 63.54 -14.91 -12.75
N LYS A 57 63.26 -14.47 -13.98
CA LYS A 57 61.98 -13.81 -14.32
C LYS A 57 60.79 -14.76 -14.25
N LEU A 58 61.00 -16.03 -14.56
CA LEU A 58 59.97 -17.06 -14.40
C LEU A 58 59.66 -17.28 -12.91
N ASP A 59 60.68 -17.48 -12.09
CA ASP A 59 60.54 -17.69 -10.65
C ASP A 59 59.81 -16.51 -9.97
N ALA A 60 60.22 -15.27 -10.27
CA ALA A 60 59.53 -14.08 -9.78
C ALA A 60 58.05 -14.00 -10.23
N ALA A 61 57.74 -14.46 -11.45
CA ALA A 61 56.38 -14.50 -11.94
C ALA A 61 55.54 -15.60 -11.28
N GLU A 62 56.14 -16.74 -10.94
CA GLU A 62 55.52 -17.85 -10.22
C GLU A 62 55.24 -17.50 -8.76
N VAL A 63 56.17 -16.84 -8.07
CA VAL A 63 55.96 -16.30 -6.72
C VAL A 63 54.78 -15.32 -6.70
N LYS A 64 54.76 -14.34 -7.61
CA LYS A 64 53.65 -13.39 -7.71
C LYS A 64 52.31 -14.07 -8.01
N LEU A 65 52.30 -15.11 -8.84
CA LEU A 65 51.10 -15.90 -9.11
C LEU A 65 50.63 -16.63 -7.85
N HIS A 66 51.56 -17.19 -7.07
CA HIS A 66 51.24 -17.87 -5.83
C HIS A 66 50.61 -16.91 -4.81
N ASP A 67 51.18 -15.72 -4.65
CA ASP A 67 50.65 -14.68 -3.77
C ASP A 67 49.23 -14.26 -4.18
N LEU A 68 49.02 -13.98 -5.48
CA LEU A 68 47.70 -13.64 -6.01
C LEU A 68 46.66 -14.75 -5.75
N LYS A 69 47.04 -16.02 -5.95
CA LYS A 69 46.15 -17.15 -5.64
C LYS A 69 45.79 -17.23 -4.16
N SER A 70 46.75 -16.99 -3.27
CA SER A 70 46.51 -17.01 -1.83
C SER A 70 45.56 -15.89 -1.39
N ASN A 71 45.78 -14.67 -1.89
CA ASN A 71 44.92 -13.52 -1.64
C ASN A 71 43.51 -13.74 -2.21
N MET A 72 43.41 -14.28 -3.42
CA MET A 72 42.14 -14.61 -4.07
C MET A 72 41.34 -15.62 -3.25
N ALA A 73 42.01 -16.63 -2.68
CA ALA A 73 41.36 -17.64 -1.84
C ALA A 73 40.80 -17.05 -0.53
N ILE A 74 41.52 -16.11 0.09
CA ILE A 74 41.05 -15.41 1.30
C ILE A 74 39.85 -14.53 0.95
N LEU A 75 40.00 -13.66 -0.04
CA LEU A 75 38.96 -12.73 -0.46
C LEU A 75 37.70 -13.45 -0.97
N GLY A 76 37.86 -14.59 -1.64
CA GLY A 76 36.75 -15.43 -2.07
C GLY A 76 35.95 -16.01 -0.90
N LYS A 77 36.63 -16.41 0.19
CA LYS A 77 35.95 -16.85 1.42
C LYS A 77 35.19 -15.70 2.08
N GLU A 78 35.79 -14.51 2.15
CA GLU A 78 35.15 -13.32 2.73
C GLU A 78 33.91 -12.90 1.92
N ALA A 79 34.02 -12.82 0.59
CA ALA A 79 32.91 -12.49 -0.28
C ALA A 79 31.78 -13.51 -0.18
N ALA A 80 32.10 -14.80 -0.18
CA ALA A 80 31.10 -15.87 -0.04
C ALA A 80 30.40 -15.82 1.33
N ALA A 81 31.16 -15.65 2.41
CA ALA A 81 30.61 -15.54 3.75
C ALA A 81 29.71 -14.31 3.91
N ALA A 82 30.14 -13.15 3.39
CA ALA A 82 29.35 -11.92 3.43
C ALA A 82 28.02 -12.06 2.67
N MET A 83 28.05 -12.61 1.45
CA MET A 83 26.84 -12.84 0.65
C MET A 83 25.87 -13.82 1.33
N ALA A 84 26.37 -14.92 1.88
CA ALA A 84 25.55 -15.89 2.60
C ALA A 84 24.92 -15.30 3.88
N ALA A 85 25.67 -14.46 4.60
CA ALA A 85 25.15 -13.75 5.78
C ALA A 85 24.02 -12.79 5.41
N VAL A 86 24.18 -12.02 4.32
CA VAL A 86 23.14 -11.13 3.80
C VAL A 86 21.90 -11.92 3.41
N GLU A 87 22.04 -13.02 2.67
CA GLU A 87 20.90 -13.87 2.28
C GLU A 87 20.14 -14.39 3.50
N SER A 88 20.84 -14.95 4.49
CA SER A 88 20.22 -15.44 5.73
C SER A 88 19.47 -14.34 6.47
N GLN A 89 20.06 -13.14 6.54
CA GLN A 89 19.42 -11.98 7.15
C GLN A 89 18.17 -11.55 6.38
N GLN A 90 18.23 -11.50 5.05
CA GLN A 90 17.11 -11.12 4.21
C GLN A 90 15.95 -12.11 4.34
N GLN A 91 16.22 -13.42 4.32
CA GLN A 91 15.21 -14.46 4.48
C GLN A 91 14.49 -14.34 5.83
N ARG A 92 15.26 -14.20 6.92
CA ARG A 92 14.72 -14.06 8.28
C ARG A 92 13.82 -12.84 8.44
N LEU A 93 14.30 -11.68 7.98
CA LEU A 93 13.55 -10.43 8.08
C LEU A 93 12.31 -10.42 7.18
N THR A 94 12.39 -11.03 6.00
CA THR A 94 11.25 -11.16 5.09
C THR A 94 10.15 -12.01 5.73
N LEU A 95 10.50 -13.16 6.30
CA LEU A 95 9.55 -14.01 7.00
C LEU A 95 8.87 -13.28 8.17
N GLN A 96 9.66 -12.62 9.02
CA GLN A 96 9.13 -11.85 10.15
C GLN A 96 8.11 -10.78 9.71
N ARG A 97 8.34 -10.13 8.56
CA ARG A 97 7.43 -9.11 8.02
C ARG A 97 6.16 -9.69 7.43
N LEU A 98 6.24 -10.83 6.75
CA LEU A 98 5.07 -11.53 6.24
C LEU A 98 4.16 -11.94 7.40
N ILE A 99 4.73 -12.46 8.47
CA ILE A 99 3.99 -12.80 9.70
C ILE A 99 3.29 -11.55 10.25
N ALA A 100 4.04 -10.47 10.48
CA ALA A 100 3.48 -9.23 11.03
C ALA A 100 2.38 -8.61 10.14
N MET A 101 2.52 -8.72 8.82
CA MET A 101 1.52 -8.24 7.86
C MET A 101 0.23 -9.05 7.95
N VAL A 102 0.33 -10.38 7.98
CA VAL A 102 -0.83 -11.28 8.13
C VAL A 102 -1.52 -11.08 9.47
N GLU A 103 -0.76 -10.90 10.55
CA GLU A 103 -1.31 -10.61 11.87
C GLU A 103 -2.03 -9.26 11.93
N ALA A 104 -1.47 -8.23 11.28
CA ALA A 104 -2.11 -6.92 11.19
C ALA A 104 -3.44 -6.99 10.41
N GLU A 105 -3.45 -7.70 9.26
CA GLU A 105 -4.65 -7.89 8.44
C GLU A 105 -5.73 -8.66 9.22
N ARG A 106 -5.34 -9.74 9.90
CA ARG A 106 -6.24 -10.49 10.77
C ARG A 106 -6.84 -9.60 11.86
N THR A 107 -6.02 -8.78 12.51
CA THR A 107 -6.46 -7.89 13.58
C THR A 107 -7.39 -6.80 13.05
N TYR A 108 -7.11 -6.25 11.87
CA TYR A 108 -7.97 -5.28 11.20
C TYR A 108 -9.37 -5.84 10.94
N HIS A 109 -9.47 -7.03 10.33
CA HIS A 109 -10.76 -7.66 10.08
C HIS A 109 -11.50 -8.03 11.37
N GLN A 110 -10.79 -8.50 12.39
CA GLN A 110 -11.39 -8.74 13.71
C GLN A 110 -11.98 -7.47 14.31
N ARG A 111 -11.29 -6.33 14.16
CA ARG A 111 -11.79 -5.05 14.65
C ARG A 111 -13.01 -4.58 13.87
N VAL A 112 -13.02 -4.75 12.55
CA VAL A 112 -14.19 -4.43 11.71
C VAL A 112 -15.42 -5.24 12.15
N LEU A 113 -15.27 -6.56 12.36
CA LEU A 113 -16.36 -7.40 12.84
C LEU A 113 -16.91 -6.94 14.19
N GLN A 114 -16.03 -6.63 15.15
CA GLN A 114 -16.45 -6.11 16.47
C GLN A 114 -17.26 -4.82 16.37
N ILE A 115 -16.91 -3.92 15.44
CA ILE A 115 -17.65 -2.67 15.23
C ILE A 115 -19.03 -2.96 14.65
N LEU A 116 -19.13 -3.88 13.69
CA LEU A 116 -20.40 -4.26 13.09
C LEU A 116 -21.34 -4.93 14.10
N ASP A 117 -20.83 -5.83 14.94
CA ASP A 117 -21.60 -6.50 16.00
C ASP A 117 -22.17 -5.48 17.02
N GLN A 118 -21.36 -4.47 17.38
CA GLN A 118 -21.80 -3.39 18.28
C GLN A 118 -22.91 -2.54 17.63
N LEU A 119 -22.71 -2.16 16.37
CA LEU A 119 -23.69 -1.37 15.62
C LEU A 119 -25.03 -2.12 15.47
N GLU A 120 -25.00 -3.42 15.20
CA GLU A 120 -26.20 -4.25 15.14
C GLU A 120 -26.96 -4.23 16.49
N GLY A 121 -26.24 -4.40 17.60
CA GLY A 121 -26.83 -4.33 18.95
C GLY A 121 -27.47 -2.97 19.25
N GLU A 122 -26.83 -1.88 18.85
CA GLU A 122 -27.38 -0.53 18.97
C GLU A 122 -28.64 -0.35 18.11
N MET A 123 -28.60 -0.81 16.86
CA MET A 123 -29.75 -0.75 15.94
C MET A 123 -30.96 -1.54 16.47
N LEU A 124 -30.74 -2.73 17.03
CA LEU A 124 -31.80 -3.55 17.62
C LEU A 124 -32.40 -2.88 18.88
N SER A 125 -31.55 -2.33 19.74
CA SER A 125 -31.98 -1.61 20.94
C SER A 125 -32.81 -0.36 20.57
N GLU A 126 -32.38 0.37 19.55
CA GLU A 126 -33.10 1.53 19.02
C GLU A 126 -34.44 1.14 18.41
N ARG A 127 -34.50 0.05 17.62
CA ARG A 127 -35.77 -0.47 17.09
C ARG A 127 -36.74 -0.83 18.20
N GLN A 128 -36.28 -1.54 19.24
CA GLN A 128 -37.12 -1.89 20.38
C GLN A 128 -37.62 -0.65 21.13
N ARG A 129 -36.79 0.39 21.27
CA ARG A 129 -37.20 1.66 21.88
C ARG A 129 -38.30 2.35 21.08
N ILE A 130 -38.19 2.38 19.75
CA ILE A 130 -39.20 2.96 18.86
C ILE A 130 -40.50 2.14 18.92
N GLU A 131 -40.41 0.81 18.92
CA GLU A 131 -41.58 -0.08 18.95
C GLU A 131 -42.28 -0.10 20.33
N ALA A 132 -41.52 0.06 21.41
CA ALA A 132 -42.04 0.18 22.77
C ALA A 132 -42.56 1.59 23.11
N ALA A 133 -42.33 2.59 22.25
CA ALA A 133 -42.95 3.90 22.41
C ALA A 133 -44.48 3.73 22.25
N PRO A 134 -45.31 4.21 23.20
CA PRO A 134 -46.75 4.00 23.12
C PRO A 134 -47.27 4.68 21.85
N THR A 135 -47.85 3.91 20.93
CA THR A 135 -48.72 4.45 19.89
C THR A 135 -49.84 5.21 20.61
N ALA A 136 -49.82 6.55 20.54
CA ALA A 136 -50.90 7.36 21.08
C ALA A 136 -52.24 6.83 20.51
N PRO A 137 -53.30 6.73 21.32
CA PRO A 137 -54.54 6.10 20.88
C PRO A 137 -55.10 6.87 19.69
N THR A 138 -55.16 6.20 18.54
CA THR A 138 -55.95 6.64 17.39
C THR A 138 -57.40 6.78 17.86
N PRO A 139 -58.02 7.98 17.83
CA PRO A 139 -59.43 8.06 18.09
C PRO A 139 -60.16 7.33 16.94
N SER A 140 -61.07 6.47 17.38
CA SER A 140 -62.09 5.75 16.64
C SER A 140 -62.50 6.33 15.28
N VAL A 141 -62.57 5.43 14.31
CA VAL A 141 -63.24 5.52 13.02
C VAL A 141 -64.71 5.87 13.24
N ASP A 142 -65.09 7.15 13.18
CA ASP A 142 -66.38 7.58 12.65
C ASP A 142 -66.45 9.11 12.51
N THR A 143 -66.90 9.58 11.34
CA THR A 143 -67.18 10.99 11.03
C THR A 143 -65.97 11.92 10.82
N MET A 144 -65.33 11.84 9.65
CA MET A 144 -64.58 12.97 9.09
C MET A 144 -65.40 13.53 7.90
N PRO A 145 -65.85 14.80 7.92
CA PRO A 145 -66.45 15.41 6.75
C PRO A 145 -65.36 15.59 5.67
N PRO A 146 -65.69 15.46 4.37
CA PRO A 146 -64.69 15.60 3.32
C PRO A 146 -64.11 17.01 3.35
N PRO A 147 -62.78 17.18 3.15
CA PRO A 147 -62.17 18.49 3.13
C PRO A 147 -62.72 19.32 1.95
N PRO A 148 -62.88 20.65 2.11
CA PRO A 148 -63.43 21.50 1.08
C PRO A 148 -62.53 21.52 -0.17
N ALA A 149 -63.17 21.61 -1.34
CA ALA A 149 -62.49 21.67 -2.63
C ALA A 149 -61.63 22.94 -2.72
N TYR A 150 -60.43 22.76 -3.29
CA TYR A 150 -59.41 23.79 -3.42
C TYR A 150 -59.75 24.71 -4.61
N GLU A 151 -60.12 25.95 -4.33
CA GLU A 151 -60.05 27.02 -5.33
C GLU A 151 -59.34 28.24 -4.75
N GLU A 152 -58.28 28.61 -5.48
CA GLU A 152 -57.65 29.92 -5.64
C GLU A 152 -57.04 30.66 -4.44
N VAL A 153 -55.70 30.69 -4.48
CA VAL A 153 -54.88 31.91 -4.60
C VAL A 153 -55.19 33.03 -3.60
N ASN A 154 -54.26 33.24 -2.65
CA ASN A 154 -53.47 34.49 -2.50
C ASN A 154 -53.00 34.71 -1.06
N GLY A 155 -51.68 34.63 -0.85
CA GLY A 155 -50.95 35.52 0.06
C GLY A 155 -50.93 35.23 1.57
N ILE A 156 -49.71 35.35 2.10
CA ILE A 156 -49.35 35.83 3.46
C ILE A 156 -49.00 34.74 4.50
N TYR A 157 -47.68 34.55 4.62
CA TYR A 157 -46.87 34.25 5.80
C TYR A 157 -47.50 33.52 6.99
N ALA A 158 -47.02 32.30 7.26
CA ALA A 158 -46.83 31.81 8.61
C ALA A 158 -45.35 31.47 8.81
N SER A 159 -44.59 32.47 9.25
CA SER A 159 -43.36 32.28 10.00
C SER A 159 -43.66 31.41 11.23
N GLN A 160 -43.17 30.19 11.25
CA GLN A 160 -42.99 29.44 12.49
C GLN A 160 -41.50 29.21 12.71
N THR A 161 -40.98 30.07 13.57
CA THR A 161 -39.77 29.85 14.36
C THR A 161 -39.91 28.55 15.15
N HIS A 162 -39.13 27.54 14.80
CA HIS A 162 -38.78 26.46 15.71
C HIS A 162 -37.27 26.44 15.83
N ASN A 163 -36.78 27.11 16.88
CA ASN A 163 -35.41 27.03 17.35
C ASN A 163 -35.28 25.72 18.13
N GLY A 164 -34.52 24.77 17.60
CA GLY A 164 -34.36 23.46 18.20
C GLY A 164 -33.32 22.61 17.47
N SER A 165 -32.06 23.03 17.51
CA SER A 165 -30.84 22.18 17.49
C SER A 165 -30.98 20.78 16.85
N THR A 166 -31.09 20.71 15.53
CA THR A 166 -30.71 19.52 14.75
C THR A 166 -29.29 19.71 14.24
N ASP A 167 -28.37 19.03 14.88
CA ASP A 167 -26.96 18.97 14.52
C ASP A 167 -26.80 18.32 13.13
N ALA A 168 -26.63 19.20 12.14
CA ALA A 168 -25.75 19.09 10.97
C ALA A 168 -25.90 17.92 9.99
N MET A 169 -27.12 17.55 9.60
CA MET A 169 -27.33 16.97 8.27
C MET A 169 -28.22 17.85 7.40
N GLY A 170 -27.59 18.79 6.69
CA GLY A 170 -28.26 19.76 5.83
C GLY A 170 -28.82 19.10 4.58
N TYR A 171 -30.03 18.56 4.68
CA TYR A 171 -30.84 18.15 3.53
C TYR A 171 -31.67 19.34 3.04
N PHE A 172 -31.66 19.58 1.74
CA PHE A 172 -32.39 20.66 1.10
C PHE A 172 -33.23 20.10 -0.04
N LEU A 173 -34.48 20.55 -0.17
CA LEU A 173 -35.30 20.24 -1.32
C LEU A 173 -35.02 21.29 -2.40
N GLY A 174 -34.64 20.84 -3.60
CA GLY A 174 -34.40 21.70 -4.75
C GLY A 174 -35.23 21.28 -5.94
N GLU A 175 -35.71 22.25 -6.71
CA GLU A 175 -36.34 22.02 -8.01
C GLU A 175 -35.27 22.08 -9.11
N VAL A 176 -35.33 21.14 -10.04
CA VAL A 176 -34.40 21.02 -11.16
C VAL A 176 -34.75 22.09 -12.21
N VAL A 177 -33.82 23.02 -12.42
CA VAL A 177 -33.94 24.09 -13.43
C VAL A 177 -33.24 23.78 -14.75
N HIS A 178 -32.36 22.76 -14.78
CA HIS A 178 -31.66 22.31 -15.98
C HIS A 178 -31.72 20.79 -16.06
N PRO A 179 -32.04 20.21 -17.22
CA PRO A 179 -32.12 18.76 -17.37
C PRO A 179 -30.73 18.12 -17.33
N TYR A 180 -30.66 16.87 -16.86
CA TYR A 180 -29.44 16.06 -16.81
C TYR A 180 -29.77 14.62 -17.24
N GLN A 181 -28.99 14.08 -18.17
CA GLN A 181 -29.14 12.69 -18.62
C GLN A 181 -28.07 11.83 -17.94
N ALA A 182 -28.49 10.79 -17.22
CA ALA A 182 -27.56 9.86 -16.58
C ALA A 182 -26.72 9.10 -17.62
N GLU A 183 -25.39 9.05 -17.40
CA GLU A 183 -24.47 8.28 -18.24
C GLU A 183 -24.16 6.88 -17.67
N SER A 184 -24.60 6.60 -16.45
CA SER A 184 -24.41 5.31 -15.77
C SER A 184 -25.66 4.86 -15.02
N ASP A 185 -25.78 3.55 -14.78
CA ASP A 185 -26.92 2.94 -14.05
C ASP A 185 -26.99 3.34 -12.56
N VAL A 186 -26.05 4.15 -12.08
CA VAL A 186 -25.97 4.63 -10.70
C VAL A 186 -26.37 6.12 -10.59
N GLU A 187 -26.61 6.78 -11.72
CA GLU A 187 -27.02 8.19 -11.79
C GLU A 187 -28.52 8.35 -12.04
N LEU A 188 -29.09 9.45 -11.55
CA LEU A 188 -30.48 9.82 -11.78
C LEU A 188 -30.58 10.75 -13.00
N THR A 189 -31.46 10.42 -13.95
CA THR A 189 -31.85 11.35 -15.02
C THR A 189 -32.86 12.34 -14.46
N LEU A 190 -32.62 13.64 -14.66
CA LEU A 190 -33.40 14.73 -14.08
C LEU A 190 -34.02 15.58 -15.19
N SER A 191 -35.32 15.88 -15.06
CA SER A 191 -36.07 16.78 -15.94
C SER A 191 -36.39 18.10 -15.24
N VAL A 192 -36.62 19.16 -16.02
CA VAL A 192 -36.99 20.47 -15.46
C VAL A 192 -38.34 20.38 -14.76
N GLY A 193 -38.38 20.81 -13.50
CA GLY A 193 -39.57 20.72 -12.63
C GLY A 193 -39.55 19.52 -11.67
N ASP A 194 -38.57 18.62 -11.78
CA ASP A 194 -38.38 17.53 -10.81
C ASP A 194 -37.86 18.08 -9.47
N TYR A 195 -38.22 17.41 -8.37
CA TYR A 195 -37.75 17.76 -7.04
C TYR A 195 -36.74 16.75 -6.52
N VAL A 196 -35.60 17.24 -6.05
CA VAL A 196 -34.49 16.42 -5.54
C VAL A 196 -34.11 16.82 -4.12
N VAL A 197 -33.74 15.83 -3.31
CA VAL A 197 -33.24 16.06 -1.94
C VAL A 197 -31.72 16.05 -1.96
N VAL A 198 -31.12 17.20 -1.67
CA VAL A 198 -29.68 17.40 -1.69
C VAL A 198 -29.11 17.37 -0.28
N ARG A 199 -28.17 16.47 -0.02
CA ARG A 199 -27.46 16.38 1.27
C ARG A 199 -26.15 17.16 1.20
N LYS A 200 -25.96 18.12 2.11
CA LYS A 200 -24.68 18.81 2.30
C LYS A 200 -23.71 17.94 3.08
N VAL A 201 -22.68 17.44 2.40
CA VAL A 201 -21.50 16.78 3.01
C VAL A 201 -20.34 17.81 3.04
N HIS A 202 -19.53 17.84 4.09
CA HIS A 202 -18.67 18.97 4.49
C HIS A 202 -17.65 19.48 3.42
N ASN A 203 -17.16 20.72 3.63
CA ASN A 203 -16.32 21.55 2.73
C ASN A 203 -15.01 20.92 2.20
N LEU A 204 -15.09 20.00 1.24
CA LEU A 204 -14.11 19.76 0.17
C LEU A 204 -14.81 18.88 -0.89
N LEU A 205 -14.63 19.23 -2.16
CA LEU A 205 -15.34 18.67 -3.32
C LEU A 205 -15.21 17.14 -3.42
N GLU A 206 -16.31 16.42 -3.21
CA GLU A 206 -16.58 15.13 -3.86
C GLU A 206 -18.10 14.92 -4.01
N LEU A 207 -18.55 14.81 -5.26
CA LEU A 207 -19.94 14.52 -5.64
C LEU A 207 -20.27 13.08 -5.21
N ASN A 208 -21.04 12.93 -4.15
CA ASN A 208 -21.70 11.67 -3.83
C ASN A 208 -23.21 11.85 -3.98
N PHE A 209 -23.76 11.40 -5.11
CA PHE A 209 -25.18 11.16 -5.27
C PHE A 209 -25.58 10.05 -4.30
N VAL A 210 -26.42 10.38 -3.31
CA VAL A 210 -26.95 9.41 -2.36
C VAL A 210 -28.31 8.95 -2.85
N ASN A 211 -28.40 7.64 -3.12
CA ASN A 211 -29.64 6.88 -3.25
C ASN A 211 -30.62 7.19 -2.11
N LEU A 212 -31.87 7.52 -2.44
CA LEU A 212 -32.99 7.40 -1.52
C LEU A 212 -34.07 6.57 -2.23
N LEU A 213 -34.37 5.41 -1.63
CA LEU A 213 -35.56 4.60 -1.92
C LEU A 213 -36.84 5.40 -1.68
#